data_AF-A0A817D9B7-F1
#
_entry.id   AF-A0A817D9B7-F1
#
_cell.length_a   1.000
_cell.length_b   1.000
_cell.length_c   1.000
_cell.angle_alpha   90.00
_cell.angle_beta   90.00
_cell.angle_gamma   90.00
#
_symmetry.space_group_name_H-M   'P 1'
#
loop_
_entity.id
_entity.type
_entity.pdbx_description
1 polymer ?
#
loop_
_entity_poly.entity_id
_entity_poly.type
_entity_poly.pdbx_seq_one_letter_code
_entity_poly.pdbx_strand_id
1 'polypeptide(L)'
;MSHFTDEQIEKQFRQMDENNDKLITIAELRSYYIPLKERFGVSQKEAEQQIQRYLKQLDTDRNGNISFEDLDCESFIFFFNTITIQHIQTQKIVNNESPEIIRMLNSEFNKFARNPDLDLYPEHLRSHIDELNEQVYPKLNNGVYRAAFAKSQEAYNAAFEDVFSMLDKLENVLSEQRYLIDNNQITEADVRAWVTLLRFDPVYFTLFKCNKKMISKDYPNLYGFVRDIYQMEGIKETVDLYEIKKHYYASLLTINPTGIIALGPEINYDLPHDRDRFK
;
A
#
# COMPACT_ATOMS: atom_id res chain seq x y z
N MET A 1 -12.65 -0.10 -9.61
CA MET A 1 -12.10 0.87 -10.59
C MET A 1 -11.64 2.15 -9.88
N SER A 2 -10.58 2.07 -9.07
CA SER A 2 -9.65 3.16 -8.81
C SER A 2 -8.89 3.46 -10.11
N HIS A 3 -9.57 4.08 -11.05
CA HIS A 3 -8.90 4.82 -12.10
C HIS A 3 -8.04 5.89 -11.42
N PHE A 4 -6.74 5.95 -11.75
CA PHE A 4 -6.06 7.22 -11.60
C PHE A 4 -6.89 8.24 -12.36
N THR A 5 -7.31 9.31 -11.71
CA THR A 5 -8.05 10.35 -12.41
C THR A 5 -7.13 10.96 -13.45
N ASP A 6 -7.67 11.46 -14.57
CA ASP A 6 -6.87 12.17 -15.58
C ASP A 6 -6.03 13.29 -14.94
N GLU A 7 -6.54 13.92 -13.88
CA GLU A 7 -5.85 14.92 -13.06
C GLU A 7 -4.62 14.37 -12.32
N GLN A 8 -4.66 13.13 -11.82
CA GLN A 8 -3.52 12.48 -11.17
C GLN A 8 -2.43 12.09 -12.17
N ILE A 9 -2.85 11.61 -13.35
CA ILE A 9 -1.94 11.28 -14.46
C ILE A 9 -1.27 12.55 -14.97
N GLU A 10 -2.04 13.61 -15.22
CA GLU A 10 -1.55 14.90 -15.68
C GLU A 10 -0.57 15.54 -14.70
N LYS A 11 -0.84 15.44 -13.39
CA LYS A 11 0.05 15.98 -12.37
C LYS A 11 1.42 15.30 -12.34
N GLN A 12 1.47 13.99 -12.53
CA GLN A 12 2.72 13.24 -12.59
C GLN A 12 3.44 13.44 -13.93
N PHE A 13 2.68 13.51 -15.03
CA PHE A 13 3.21 13.88 -16.33
C PHE A 13 3.98 15.20 -16.26
N ARG A 14 3.37 16.23 -15.68
CA ARG A 14 4.01 17.55 -15.47
C ARG A 14 5.23 17.54 -14.55
N GLN A 15 5.45 16.50 -13.75
CA GLN A 15 6.68 16.37 -12.95
C GLN A 15 7.83 15.80 -13.77
N MET A 16 7.54 15.06 -14.83
CA MET A 16 8.54 14.47 -15.72
C MET A 16 8.80 15.36 -16.94
N ASP A 17 7.80 16.08 -17.42
CA ASP A 17 7.92 17.09 -18.47
C ASP A 17 8.60 18.36 -17.93
N GLU A 18 9.94 18.37 -17.92
CA GLU A 18 10.76 19.45 -17.36
C GLU A 18 10.61 20.77 -18.13
N ASN A 19 10.32 20.69 -19.43
CA ASN A 19 10.30 21.83 -20.34
C ASN A 19 8.87 22.31 -20.69
N ASN A 20 7.85 21.58 -20.24
CA ASN A 20 6.42 21.82 -20.42
C ASN A 20 5.99 21.82 -21.91
N ASP A 21 6.59 20.96 -22.74
CA ASP A 21 6.27 20.76 -24.16
C ASP A 21 5.23 19.66 -24.41
N LYS A 22 4.72 19.04 -23.34
CA LYS A 22 3.78 17.92 -23.34
C LYS A 22 4.37 16.62 -23.88
N LEU A 23 5.69 16.47 -23.84
CA LEU A 23 6.42 15.25 -24.17
C LEU A 23 7.35 14.91 -23.02
N ILE A 24 7.52 13.61 -22.76
CA ILE A 24 8.58 13.11 -21.89
C ILE A 24 9.63 12.49 -22.80
N THR A 25 10.75 13.17 -22.93
CA THR A 25 11.91 12.66 -23.65
C THR A 25 12.61 11.56 -22.84
N ILE A 26 13.42 10.74 -23.50
CA ILE A 26 14.30 9.78 -22.82
C ILE A 26 15.21 10.49 -21.80
N ALA A 27 15.65 11.71 -22.09
CA ALA A 27 16.52 12.47 -21.21
C ALA A 27 15.81 12.89 -19.92
N GLU A 28 14.58 13.40 -20.02
CA GLU A 28 13.72 13.74 -18.89
C GLU A 28 13.34 12.50 -18.08
N LEU A 29 12.97 11.41 -18.76
CA LEU A 29 12.67 10.15 -18.10
C LEU A 29 13.88 9.60 -17.33
N ARG A 30 15.10 9.73 -17.88
CA ARG A 30 16.34 9.36 -17.18
C ARG A 30 16.60 10.26 -15.97
N SER A 31 16.48 11.58 -16.15
CA SER A 31 16.68 12.60 -15.12
C SER A 31 15.79 12.33 -13.90
N TYR A 32 14.55 11.93 -14.14
CA TYR A 32 13.60 11.57 -13.10
C TYR A 32 13.80 10.16 -12.54
N TYR A 33 13.90 9.15 -13.42
CA TYR A 33 13.75 7.74 -13.04
C TYR A 33 15.03 7.10 -12.48
N ILE A 34 16.21 7.45 -13.02
CA ILE A 34 17.48 6.83 -12.57
C ILE A 34 17.78 7.18 -11.11
N PRO A 35 17.76 8.47 -10.69
CA PRO A 35 18.05 8.81 -9.29
C PRO A 35 17.03 8.21 -8.33
N LEU A 36 15.77 8.06 -8.78
CA LEU A 36 14.74 7.36 -8.01
C LEU A 36 15.10 5.88 -7.83
N LYS A 37 15.48 5.17 -8.89
CA LYS A 37 15.81 3.74 -8.86
C LYS A 37 17.12 3.40 -8.15
N GLU A 38 18.14 4.24 -8.26
CA GLU A 38 19.39 4.08 -7.51
C GLU A 38 19.15 4.10 -6.00
N ARG A 39 18.19 4.91 -5.51
CA ARG A 39 17.76 4.90 -4.10
C ARG A 39 17.10 3.59 -3.69
N PHE A 40 16.50 2.88 -4.65
CA PHE A 40 15.98 1.53 -4.46
C PHE A 40 17.05 0.44 -4.56
N GLY A 41 18.32 0.79 -4.75
CA GLY A 41 19.42 -0.18 -4.92
C GLY A 41 19.42 -0.84 -6.30
N VAL A 42 18.63 -0.32 -7.24
CA VAL A 42 18.66 -0.74 -8.64
C VAL A 42 19.86 -0.06 -9.29
N SER A 43 20.71 -0.84 -9.95
CA SER A 43 21.88 -0.27 -10.63
C SER A 43 21.43 0.65 -11.77
N GLN A 44 22.23 1.67 -12.08
CA GLN A 44 21.99 2.53 -13.24
C GLN A 44 21.72 1.71 -14.51
N LYS A 45 22.49 0.64 -14.73
CA LYS A 45 22.32 -0.27 -15.87
C LYS A 45 20.93 -0.93 -15.91
N GLU A 46 20.41 -1.37 -14.76
CA GLU A 46 19.08 -1.98 -14.66
C GLU A 46 17.97 -0.93 -14.82
N ALA A 47 18.14 0.27 -14.26
CA ALA A 47 17.23 1.39 -14.47
C ALA A 47 17.17 1.78 -15.96
N GLU A 48 18.32 1.81 -16.64
CA GLU A 48 18.41 2.04 -18.09
C GLU A 48 17.63 0.99 -18.87
N GLN A 49 17.75 -0.30 -18.51
CA GLN A 49 17.03 -1.38 -19.17
C GLN A 49 15.51 -1.26 -18.95
N GLN A 50 15.07 -0.79 -17.78
CA GLN A 50 13.66 -0.53 -17.50
C GLN A 50 13.14 0.64 -18.35
N ILE A 51 13.88 1.75 -18.41
CA ILE A 51 13.57 2.92 -19.26
C ILE A 51 13.40 2.49 -20.73
N GLN A 52 14.30 1.67 -21.26
CA GLN A 52 14.20 1.18 -22.64
C GLN A 52 12.99 0.27 -22.86
N ARG A 53 12.58 -0.50 -21.85
CA ARG A 53 11.35 -1.30 -21.93
C ARG A 53 10.11 -0.43 -21.92
N TYR A 54 10.07 0.61 -21.08
CA TYR A 54 8.96 1.56 -21.05
C TYR A 54 8.82 2.31 -22.37
N LEU A 55 9.90 2.85 -22.92
CA LEU A 55 9.87 3.50 -24.22
C LEU A 55 9.30 2.57 -25.30
N LYS A 56 9.74 1.32 -25.36
CA LYS A 56 9.21 0.35 -26.33
C LYS A 56 7.71 0.06 -26.18
N GLN A 57 7.17 0.21 -24.98
CA GLN A 57 5.76 -0.06 -24.68
C GLN A 57 4.89 1.18 -24.86
N LEU A 58 5.42 2.36 -24.54
CA LEU A 58 4.66 3.61 -24.42
C LEU A 58 4.82 4.53 -25.62
N ASP A 59 5.95 4.49 -26.34
CA ASP A 59 6.14 5.25 -27.57
C ASP A 59 5.33 4.60 -28.71
N THR A 60 4.01 4.85 -28.73
CA THR A 60 3.09 4.17 -29.64
C THR A 60 3.25 4.63 -31.08
N ASP A 61 3.65 5.89 -31.29
CA ASP A 61 3.89 6.49 -32.60
C ASP A 61 5.34 6.36 -33.09
N ARG A 62 6.23 5.84 -32.23
CA ARG A 62 7.66 5.58 -32.49
C ARG A 62 8.46 6.84 -32.78
N ASN A 63 8.06 7.96 -32.19
CA ASN A 63 8.75 9.24 -32.34
C ASN A 63 9.94 9.42 -31.38
N GLY A 64 10.13 8.48 -30.45
CA GLY A 64 11.22 8.46 -29.46
C GLY A 64 10.89 9.19 -28.15
N ASN A 65 9.67 9.69 -27.99
CA ASN A 65 9.17 10.39 -26.81
C ASN A 65 7.84 9.78 -26.35
N ILE A 66 7.44 10.06 -25.11
CA ILE A 66 6.15 9.64 -24.56
C ILE A 66 5.26 10.87 -24.44
N SER A 67 4.19 10.94 -25.23
CA SER A 67 3.19 12.00 -25.12
C SER A 67 2.22 11.73 -23.94
N PHE A 68 1.42 12.73 -23.60
CA PHE A 68 0.33 12.51 -22.63
C PHE A 68 -0.70 11.52 -23.18
N GLU A 69 -0.97 11.54 -24.49
CA GLU A 69 -1.87 10.60 -25.14
C GLU A 69 -1.36 9.15 -25.16
N ASP A 70 -0.04 8.95 -25.04
CA ASP A 70 0.60 7.64 -24.92
C ASP A 70 0.46 7.01 -23.53
N LEU A 71 0.14 7.82 -22.51
CA LEU A 71 0.03 7.39 -21.12
C LEU A 71 -1.43 7.07 -20.78
N ASP A 72 -1.87 5.86 -21.11
CA ASP A 72 -3.12 5.34 -20.54
C ASP A 72 -2.96 4.92 -19.06
N CYS A 73 -4.08 4.70 -18.37
CA CYS A 73 -4.08 4.23 -16.99
C CYS A 73 -3.21 2.96 -16.80
N GLU A 74 -3.19 2.05 -17.77
CA GLU A 74 -2.40 0.80 -17.72
C GLU A 74 -0.89 1.09 -17.74
N SER A 75 -0.46 2.03 -18.57
CA SER A 75 0.91 2.52 -18.73
C SER A 75 1.42 3.23 -17.48
N PHE A 76 0.55 3.99 -16.82
CA PHE A 76 0.85 4.68 -15.58
C PHE A 76 1.04 3.72 -14.40
N ILE A 77 0.25 2.65 -14.31
CA ILE A 77 0.37 1.63 -13.25
C ILE A 77 1.73 0.92 -13.29
N PHE A 78 2.30 0.71 -14.48
CA PHE A 78 3.62 0.12 -14.66
C PHE A 78 4.78 0.94 -14.05
N PHE A 79 4.57 2.23 -13.81
CA PHE A 79 5.54 3.10 -13.14
C PHE A 79 5.47 3.04 -11.61
N PHE A 80 4.32 2.69 -11.02
CA PHE A 80 4.04 2.94 -9.60
C PHE A 80 3.97 1.70 -8.69
N ASN A 81 4.47 0.53 -9.13
CA ASN A 81 4.55 -0.68 -8.29
C ASN A 81 3.21 -1.08 -7.65
N THR A 82 2.10 -0.91 -8.36
CA THR A 82 0.79 -1.42 -7.90
C THR A 82 0.72 -2.93 -8.17
N ILE A 83 0.08 -3.69 -7.29
CA ILE A 83 -0.21 -5.10 -7.55
C ILE A 83 -1.10 -5.19 -8.79
N THR A 84 -0.68 -5.97 -9.78
CA THR A 84 -1.43 -6.21 -11.02
C THR A 84 -1.51 -7.70 -11.33
N ILE A 85 -2.66 -8.14 -11.83
CA ILE A 85 -2.81 -9.44 -12.50
C ILE A 85 -2.63 -9.19 -14.00
N GLN A 86 -1.64 -9.81 -14.64
CA GLN A 86 -1.39 -9.69 -16.08
C GLN A 86 -1.69 -11.00 -16.81
N HIS A 87 -2.34 -10.90 -17.97
CA HIS A 87 -2.51 -12.04 -18.87
C HIS A 87 -1.27 -12.18 -19.76
N ILE A 88 -0.45 -13.21 -19.50
CA ILE A 88 0.89 -13.37 -20.10
C ILE A 88 0.86 -13.44 -21.64
N GLN A 89 -0.14 -14.13 -22.23
CA GLN A 89 -0.18 -14.32 -23.69
C GLN A 89 -0.54 -13.05 -24.46
N THR A 90 -1.43 -12.23 -23.91
CA THR A 90 -1.85 -10.97 -24.54
C THR A 90 -1.08 -9.77 -24.03
N GLN A 91 -0.28 -9.95 -22.97
CA GLN A 91 0.46 -8.91 -22.26
C GLN A 91 -0.41 -7.79 -21.66
N LYS A 92 -1.72 -8.03 -21.49
CA LYS A 92 -2.68 -7.04 -20.95
C LYS A 92 -2.84 -7.13 -19.44
N ILE A 93 -3.10 -6.01 -18.79
CA ILE A 93 -3.51 -5.97 -17.38
C ILE A 93 -4.96 -6.45 -17.29
N VAL A 94 -5.22 -7.39 -16.37
CA VAL A 94 -6.56 -7.95 -16.10
C VAL A 94 -7.22 -7.18 -14.96
N ASN A 95 -6.47 -6.90 -13.90
CA ASN A 95 -6.96 -6.19 -12.73
C ASN A 95 -5.79 -5.55 -11.94
N ASN A 96 -6.00 -4.36 -11.40
CA ASN A 96 -5.06 -3.60 -10.55
C ASN A 96 -5.71 -3.11 -9.24
N GLU A 97 -6.93 -3.57 -8.95
CA GLU A 97 -7.75 -3.18 -7.81
C GLU A 97 -7.57 -4.17 -6.67
N SER A 98 -6.74 -3.84 -5.69
CA SER A 98 -6.41 -4.79 -4.61
C SER A 98 -7.63 -5.40 -3.90
N PRO A 99 -8.76 -4.70 -3.63
CA PRO A 99 -9.93 -5.31 -3.00
C PRO A 99 -10.63 -6.34 -3.90
N GLU A 100 -10.59 -6.16 -5.21
CA GLU A 100 -11.14 -7.14 -6.16
C GLU A 100 -10.17 -8.32 -6.32
N ILE A 101 -8.87 -8.05 -6.42
CA ILE A 101 -7.82 -9.06 -6.54
C ILE A 101 -7.84 -10.04 -5.37
N ILE A 102 -7.94 -9.56 -4.12
CA ILE A 102 -7.98 -10.47 -2.96
C ILE A 102 -9.22 -11.37 -2.99
N ARG A 103 -10.36 -10.89 -3.50
CA ARG A 103 -11.58 -11.69 -3.66
C ARG A 103 -11.47 -12.69 -4.81
N MET A 104 -10.81 -12.32 -5.92
CA MET A 104 -10.50 -13.26 -7.00
C MET A 104 -9.59 -14.40 -6.49
N LEU A 105 -8.53 -14.05 -5.75
CA LEU A 105 -7.60 -15.02 -5.19
C LEU A 105 -8.24 -15.92 -4.11
N ASN A 106 -9.26 -15.43 -3.42
CA ASN A 106 -9.98 -16.15 -2.37
C ASN A 106 -10.80 -17.34 -2.89
N SER A 107 -11.34 -17.28 -4.11
CA SER A 107 -12.26 -18.32 -4.62
C SER A 107 -11.96 -18.84 -6.01
N GLU A 108 -11.50 -17.99 -6.94
CA GLU A 108 -11.43 -18.35 -8.37
C GLU A 108 -10.34 -19.40 -8.66
N PHE A 109 -9.40 -19.58 -7.75
CA PHE A 109 -8.27 -20.52 -7.89
C PHE A 109 -8.32 -21.69 -6.91
N ASN A 110 -9.44 -21.94 -6.22
CA ASN A 110 -9.55 -23.00 -5.19
C ASN A 110 -9.18 -24.38 -5.72
N LYS A 111 -9.44 -24.67 -7.01
CA LYS A 111 -9.02 -25.93 -7.65
C LYS A 111 -7.50 -26.19 -7.60
N PHE A 112 -6.69 -25.13 -7.48
CA PHE A 112 -5.23 -25.19 -7.45
C PHE A 112 -4.62 -24.81 -6.09
N ALA A 113 -5.45 -24.36 -5.15
CA ALA A 113 -5.00 -23.88 -3.86
C ALA A 113 -4.52 -25.03 -2.96
N ARG A 114 -3.52 -24.75 -2.12
CA ARG A 114 -3.10 -25.68 -1.05
C ARG A 114 -4.15 -25.77 0.07
N ASN A 115 -4.85 -24.67 0.31
CA ASN A 115 -5.88 -24.53 1.34
C ASN A 115 -7.21 -24.11 0.68
N PRO A 116 -7.86 -24.99 -0.09
CA PRO A 116 -9.06 -24.65 -0.86
C PRO A 116 -10.29 -24.30 0.00
N ASP A 117 -10.26 -24.69 1.28
CA ASP A 117 -11.34 -24.44 2.23
C ASP A 117 -11.15 -23.12 3.03
N LEU A 118 -10.02 -22.43 2.85
CA LEU A 118 -9.80 -21.13 3.48
C LEU A 118 -10.61 -20.07 2.73
N ASP A 119 -11.64 -19.53 3.38
CA ASP A 119 -12.46 -18.44 2.87
C ASP A 119 -12.32 -17.21 3.77
N LEU A 120 -11.71 -16.14 3.26
CA LEU A 120 -11.57 -14.86 3.95
C LEU A 120 -12.79 -13.96 3.77
N TYR A 121 -13.77 -14.35 2.95
CA TYR A 121 -14.99 -13.61 2.67
C TYR A 121 -16.25 -14.50 2.65
N PRO A 122 -16.48 -15.29 3.74
CA PRO A 122 -17.55 -16.28 3.79
C PRO A 122 -18.92 -15.62 3.84
N GLU A 123 -19.90 -16.25 3.17
CA GLU A 123 -21.23 -15.67 2.92
C GLU A 123 -21.91 -15.12 4.18
N HIS A 124 -21.84 -15.85 5.28
CA HIS A 124 -22.48 -15.49 6.56
C HIS A 124 -21.84 -14.28 7.28
N LEU A 125 -20.63 -13.85 6.88
CA LEU A 125 -19.93 -12.69 7.47
C LEU A 125 -19.84 -11.48 6.54
N ARG A 126 -20.24 -11.61 5.27
CA ARG A 126 -20.01 -10.57 4.25
C ARG A 126 -20.52 -9.19 4.64
N SER A 127 -21.74 -9.10 5.19
CA SER A 127 -22.31 -7.82 5.61
C SER A 127 -21.47 -7.11 6.67
N HIS A 128 -20.97 -7.86 7.65
CA HIS A 128 -20.13 -7.32 8.72
C HIS A 128 -18.74 -6.94 8.20
N ILE A 129 -18.18 -7.75 7.31
CA ILE A 129 -16.91 -7.47 6.63
C ILE A 129 -16.99 -6.18 5.81
N ASP A 130 -18.03 -6.05 4.99
CA ASP A 130 -18.23 -4.88 4.13
C ASP A 130 -18.45 -3.61 4.98
N GLU A 131 -19.31 -3.67 6.00
CA GLU A 131 -19.58 -2.54 6.90
C GLU A 131 -18.30 -2.05 7.61
N LEU A 132 -17.47 -2.97 8.08
CA LEU A 132 -16.20 -2.60 8.72
C LEU A 132 -15.22 -2.03 7.70
N ASN A 133 -15.10 -2.64 6.52
CA ASN A 133 -14.21 -2.20 5.46
C ASN A 133 -14.55 -0.80 4.93
N GLU A 134 -15.84 -0.45 4.84
CA GLU A 134 -16.33 0.89 4.48
C GLU A 134 -15.89 1.97 5.47
N GLN A 135 -15.60 1.59 6.72
CA GLN A 135 -15.10 2.51 7.76
C GLN A 135 -13.58 2.51 7.83
N VAL A 136 -12.96 1.33 7.87
CA VAL A 136 -11.50 1.16 7.98
C VAL A 136 -10.78 1.78 6.80
N TYR A 137 -11.32 1.67 5.57
CA TYR A 137 -10.66 2.24 4.40
C TYR A 137 -10.50 3.77 4.47
N PRO A 138 -11.57 4.58 4.52
CA PRO A 138 -11.42 6.04 4.52
C PRO A 138 -10.80 6.61 5.79
N LYS A 139 -10.97 5.94 6.94
CA LYS A 139 -10.52 6.45 8.25
C LYS A 139 -9.14 5.97 8.66
N LEU A 140 -8.72 4.76 8.26
CA LEU A 140 -7.44 4.18 8.66
C LEU A 140 -6.53 3.92 7.45
N ASN A 141 -6.94 3.07 6.50
CA ASN A 141 -6.06 2.68 5.38
C ASN A 141 -5.65 3.90 4.52
N ASN A 142 -6.64 4.67 4.08
CA ASN A 142 -6.43 5.94 3.38
C ASN A 142 -6.30 7.12 4.35
N GLY A 143 -6.79 6.98 5.59
CA GLY A 143 -6.73 8.03 6.61
C GLY A 143 -5.31 8.50 6.92
N VAL A 144 -4.36 7.57 7.06
CA VAL A 144 -2.94 7.92 7.29
C VAL A 144 -2.33 8.68 6.11
N TYR A 145 -2.75 8.39 4.87
CA TYR A 145 -2.32 9.12 3.67
C TYR A 145 -2.97 10.50 3.58
N ARG A 146 -4.26 10.62 3.94
CA ARG A 146 -4.96 11.90 4.05
C ARG A 146 -4.25 12.82 5.05
N ALA A 147 -3.79 12.29 6.19
CA ALA A 147 -2.99 13.03 7.15
C ALA A 147 -1.62 13.45 6.57
N ALA A 148 -0.91 12.51 5.94
CA ALA A 148 0.42 12.76 5.37
C ALA A 148 0.44 13.89 4.33
N PHE A 149 -0.56 13.91 3.45
CA PHE A 149 -0.59 14.78 2.27
C PHE A 149 -1.53 15.96 2.40
N ALA A 150 -2.11 16.17 3.59
CA ALA A 150 -2.94 17.32 3.90
C ALA A 150 -2.23 18.63 3.52
N LYS A 151 -2.99 19.55 2.92
CA LYS A 151 -2.50 20.87 2.48
C LYS A 151 -2.94 22.01 3.40
N SER A 152 -3.76 21.71 4.40
CA SER A 152 -4.16 22.64 5.46
C SER A 152 -4.16 21.94 6.82
N GLN A 153 -4.09 22.73 7.89
CA GLN A 153 -4.13 22.22 9.24
C GLN A 153 -5.47 21.55 9.56
N GLU A 154 -6.57 22.09 9.03
CA GLU A 154 -7.93 21.57 9.23
C GLU A 154 -8.10 20.19 8.59
N ALA A 155 -7.59 20.02 7.36
CA ALA A 155 -7.62 18.73 6.68
C ALA A 155 -6.76 17.69 7.40
N TYR A 156 -5.58 18.08 7.90
CA TYR A 156 -4.74 17.22 8.73
C TYR A 156 -5.46 16.84 10.03
N ASN A 157 -6.04 17.81 10.76
CA ASN A 157 -6.74 17.56 12.03
C ASN A 157 -7.90 16.57 11.83
N ALA A 158 -8.71 16.75 10.78
CA ALA A 158 -9.82 15.85 10.49
C ALA A 158 -9.34 14.42 10.19
N ALA A 159 -8.31 14.26 9.34
CA ALA A 159 -7.74 12.95 9.04
C ALA A 159 -7.07 12.30 10.27
N PHE A 160 -6.40 13.10 11.09
CA PHE A 160 -5.76 12.64 12.32
C PHE A 160 -6.79 12.11 13.33
N GLU A 161 -7.90 12.82 13.55
CA GLU A 161 -8.99 12.34 14.42
C GLU A 161 -9.71 11.11 13.84
N ASP A 162 -9.92 11.05 12.52
CA ASP A 162 -10.45 9.85 11.85
C ASP A 162 -9.57 8.62 12.13
N VAL A 163 -8.24 8.75 11.97
CA VAL A 163 -7.28 7.65 12.21
C VAL A 163 -7.36 7.17 13.64
N PHE A 164 -7.25 8.07 14.62
CA PHE A 164 -7.21 7.65 16.01
C PHE A 164 -8.56 7.18 16.55
N SER A 165 -9.68 7.75 16.08
CA SER A 165 -11.00 7.22 16.42
C SER A 165 -11.21 5.80 15.87
N MET A 166 -10.69 5.51 14.68
CA MET A 166 -10.75 4.16 14.11
C MET A 166 -9.82 3.20 14.86
N LEU A 167 -8.59 3.60 15.20
CA LEU A 167 -7.69 2.78 16.04
C LEU A 167 -8.30 2.47 17.40
N ASP A 168 -8.87 3.46 18.09
CA ASP A 168 -9.54 3.25 19.38
C ASP A 168 -10.75 2.30 19.25
N LYS A 169 -11.53 2.40 18.14
CA LYS A 169 -12.61 1.45 17.85
C LYS A 169 -12.09 0.02 17.64
N LEU A 170 -11.05 -0.16 16.83
CA LEU A 170 -10.47 -1.49 16.58
C LEU A 170 -9.84 -2.10 17.84
N GLU A 171 -9.17 -1.28 18.65
CA GLU A 171 -8.63 -1.70 19.94
C GLU A 171 -9.73 -2.25 20.86
N ASN A 172 -10.87 -1.55 20.95
CA ASN A 172 -12.00 -1.98 21.77
C ASN A 172 -12.60 -3.29 21.26
N VAL A 173 -12.80 -3.43 19.94
CA VAL A 173 -13.27 -4.70 19.34
C VAL A 173 -12.30 -5.83 19.69
N LEU A 174 -11.00 -5.63 19.47
CA LEU A 174 -9.98 -6.63 19.73
C LEU A 174 -9.77 -6.92 21.24
N SER A 175 -10.30 -6.09 22.14
CA SER A 175 -10.28 -6.38 23.57
C SER A 175 -11.23 -7.51 23.97
N GLU A 176 -12.26 -7.78 23.15
CA GLU A 176 -13.32 -8.76 23.44
C GLU A 176 -13.24 -10.00 22.54
N GLN A 177 -12.56 -9.92 21.41
CA GLN A 177 -12.46 -11.00 20.42
C GLN A 177 -11.10 -11.02 19.74
N ARG A 178 -10.70 -12.17 19.18
CA ARG A 178 -9.42 -12.45 18.54
C ARG A 178 -9.20 -11.65 17.26
N TYR A 179 -10.16 -11.65 16.34
CA TYR A 179 -10.13 -10.93 15.08
C TYR A 179 -11.24 -9.88 15.01
N LEU A 180 -11.30 -9.09 13.95
CA LEU A 180 -12.16 -7.91 13.85
C LEU A 180 -13.64 -8.22 13.58
N ILE A 181 -13.93 -9.39 13.01
CA ILE A 181 -15.29 -9.82 12.66
C ILE A 181 -15.73 -11.03 13.48
N ASP A 182 -14.87 -12.05 13.59
CA ASP A 182 -15.17 -13.31 14.27
C ASP A 182 -14.00 -13.77 15.16
N ASN A 183 -14.26 -14.64 16.14
CA ASN A 183 -13.21 -15.19 17.01
C ASN A 183 -12.45 -16.35 16.37
N ASN A 184 -13.12 -17.13 15.53
CA ASN A 184 -12.66 -18.43 15.06
C ASN A 184 -11.98 -18.34 13.69
N GLN A 185 -12.31 -17.32 12.89
CA GLN A 185 -11.85 -17.19 11.52
C GLN A 185 -11.33 -15.78 11.21
N ILE A 186 -10.15 -15.73 10.59
CA ILE A 186 -9.61 -14.51 9.98
C ILE A 186 -10.37 -14.18 8.69
N THR A 187 -10.64 -12.91 8.45
CA THR A 187 -11.38 -12.41 7.29
C THR A 187 -10.55 -11.40 6.48
N GLU A 188 -11.02 -11.00 5.30
CA GLU A 188 -10.37 -9.97 4.49
C GLU A 188 -10.31 -8.61 5.22
N ALA A 189 -11.25 -8.33 6.15
CA ALA A 189 -11.22 -7.12 6.96
C ALA A 189 -9.98 -7.07 7.87
N ASP A 190 -9.61 -8.21 8.44
CA ASP A 190 -8.40 -8.35 9.26
C ASP A 190 -7.14 -8.08 8.44
N VAL A 191 -7.03 -8.71 7.27
CA VAL A 191 -5.90 -8.53 6.35
C VAL A 191 -5.76 -7.07 5.94
N ARG A 192 -6.88 -6.41 5.57
CA ARG A 192 -6.91 -5.01 5.13
C ARG A 192 -6.52 -4.05 6.25
N ALA A 193 -6.95 -4.29 7.49
CA ALA A 193 -6.52 -3.48 8.62
C ALA A 193 -5.05 -3.73 8.97
N TRP A 194 -4.65 -5.00 9.01
CA TRP A 194 -3.33 -5.46 9.44
C TRP A 194 -2.19 -4.84 8.63
N VAL A 195 -2.32 -4.75 7.29
CA VAL A 195 -1.28 -4.16 6.45
C VAL A 195 -1.00 -2.69 6.79
N THR A 196 -2.00 -1.93 7.24
CA THR A 196 -1.81 -0.55 7.72
C THR A 196 -1.22 -0.53 9.12
N LEU A 197 -1.70 -1.36 10.03
CA LEU A 197 -1.22 -1.42 11.42
C LEU A 197 0.27 -1.81 11.50
N LEU A 198 0.70 -2.79 10.70
CA LEU A 198 2.10 -3.20 10.57
C LEU A 198 3.03 -2.05 10.18
N ARG A 199 2.56 -1.13 9.34
CA ARG A 199 3.33 0.02 8.82
C ARG A 199 3.21 1.27 9.70
N PHE A 200 2.33 1.24 10.71
CA PHE A 200 1.99 2.41 11.49
C PHE A 200 3.19 2.97 12.27
N ASP A 201 3.77 2.19 13.16
CA ASP A 201 4.89 2.63 13.99
C ASP A 201 6.18 2.90 13.18
N PRO A 202 6.60 2.05 12.21
CA PRO A 202 7.80 2.29 11.40
C PRO A 202 7.74 3.53 10.51
N VAL A 203 6.55 3.88 10.02
CA VAL A 203 6.37 4.91 8.98
C VAL A 203 5.37 5.96 9.42
N TYR A 204 4.08 5.60 9.54
CA TYR A 204 3.00 6.58 9.62
C TYR A 204 3.07 7.46 10.88
N PHE A 205 3.53 6.88 12.00
CA PHE A 205 3.69 7.59 13.26
C PHE A 205 4.59 8.82 13.09
N THR A 206 5.79 8.64 12.51
CA THR A 206 6.76 9.73 12.36
C THR A 206 6.56 10.49 11.05
N LEU A 207 6.63 9.80 9.91
CA LEU A 207 6.66 10.42 8.59
C LEU A 207 5.34 11.11 8.24
N PHE A 208 4.22 10.48 8.57
CA PHE A 208 2.88 11.00 8.27
C PHE A 208 2.29 11.84 9.41
N LYS A 209 3.05 12.00 10.51
CA LYS A 209 2.64 12.73 11.72
C LYS A 209 1.37 12.16 12.35
N CYS A 210 1.09 10.86 12.21
CA CYS A 210 0.04 10.18 12.96
C CYS A 210 0.57 9.79 14.34
N ASN A 211 0.92 10.78 15.17
CA ASN A 211 1.81 10.60 16.33
C ASN A 211 1.14 10.77 17.71
N LYS A 212 -0.18 10.55 17.84
CA LYS A 212 -0.88 10.60 19.14
C LYS A 212 -0.45 9.45 20.06
N LYS A 213 -0.36 8.24 19.49
CA LYS A 213 -0.14 6.95 20.16
C LYS A 213 0.53 5.99 19.18
N MET A 214 1.45 5.16 19.67
CA MET A 214 2.07 4.07 18.92
C MET A 214 1.27 2.79 19.11
N ILE A 215 1.13 1.98 18.06
CA ILE A 215 0.51 0.66 18.15
C ILE A 215 1.24 -0.20 19.18
N SER A 216 2.57 -0.26 19.11
CA SER A 216 3.41 -1.11 19.96
C SER A 216 3.44 -0.74 21.44
N LYS A 217 3.06 0.50 21.80
CA LYS A 217 3.15 0.99 23.18
C LYS A 217 1.79 1.25 23.84
N ASP A 218 0.84 1.77 23.07
CA ASP A 218 -0.38 2.34 23.62
C ASP A 218 -1.63 1.49 23.31
N TYR A 219 -1.52 0.48 22.43
CA TYR A 219 -2.61 -0.36 21.98
C TYR A 219 -2.31 -1.86 22.16
N PRO A 220 -2.48 -2.41 23.37
CA PRO A 220 -2.09 -3.78 23.67
C PRO A 220 -2.84 -4.83 22.82
N ASN A 221 -4.12 -4.61 22.51
CA ASN A 221 -4.89 -5.58 21.71
C ASN A 221 -4.55 -5.48 20.22
N LEU A 222 -4.40 -4.28 19.66
CA LEU A 222 -3.92 -4.10 18.29
C LEU A 222 -2.51 -4.64 18.11
N TYR A 223 -1.59 -4.40 19.06
CA TYR A 223 -0.23 -4.93 18.95
C TYR A 223 -0.18 -6.45 19.12
N GLY A 224 -1.04 -7.01 19.98
CA GLY A 224 -1.27 -8.46 20.02
C GLY A 224 -1.80 -8.99 18.69
N PHE A 225 -2.83 -8.36 18.12
CA PHE A 225 -3.41 -8.71 16.82
C PHE A 225 -2.39 -8.66 15.67
N VAL A 226 -1.57 -7.60 15.61
CA VAL A 226 -0.51 -7.49 14.59
C VAL A 226 0.48 -8.64 14.69
N ARG A 227 0.89 -9.01 15.91
CA ARG A 227 1.83 -10.12 16.15
C ARG A 227 1.21 -11.50 15.90
N ASP A 228 -0.06 -11.69 16.23
CA ASP A 228 -0.81 -12.93 15.97
C ASP A 228 -0.82 -13.24 14.47
N ILE A 229 -1.22 -12.28 13.62
CA ILE A 229 -1.21 -12.46 12.16
C ILE A 229 0.22 -12.57 11.62
N TYR A 230 1.17 -11.77 12.12
CA TYR A 230 2.57 -11.84 11.68
C TYR A 230 3.20 -13.23 11.89
N GLN A 231 2.81 -13.92 12.96
CA GLN A 231 3.33 -15.24 13.34
C GLN A 231 2.59 -16.40 12.67
N MET A 232 1.56 -16.15 11.85
CA MET A 232 0.96 -17.18 11.02
C MET A 232 1.94 -17.68 9.96
N GLU A 233 1.84 -18.97 9.63
CA GLU A 233 2.72 -19.62 8.65
C GLU A 233 2.71 -18.88 7.31
N GLY A 234 3.90 -18.51 6.81
CA GLY A 234 4.06 -17.85 5.52
C GLY A 234 3.86 -16.33 5.52
N ILE A 235 3.37 -15.72 6.62
CA ILE A 235 3.10 -14.27 6.67
C ILE A 235 4.37 -13.47 6.92
N LYS A 236 5.25 -13.92 7.82
CA LYS A 236 6.51 -13.25 8.14
C LYS A 236 7.37 -12.99 6.89
N GLU A 237 7.39 -13.94 5.96
CA GLU A 237 8.14 -13.91 4.71
C GLU A 237 7.62 -12.83 3.73
N THR A 238 6.39 -12.34 3.94
CA THR A 238 5.80 -11.24 3.13
C THR A 238 6.21 -9.86 3.62
N VAL A 239 6.91 -9.77 4.75
CA VAL A 239 7.23 -8.50 5.42
C VAL A 239 8.71 -8.19 5.36
N ASP A 240 9.06 -7.15 4.63
CA ASP A 240 10.38 -6.51 4.69
C ASP A 240 10.25 -5.09 5.26
N LEU A 241 10.58 -4.94 6.54
CA LEU A 241 10.51 -3.64 7.22
C LEU A 241 11.53 -2.63 6.69
N TYR A 242 12.66 -3.10 6.18
CA TYR A 242 13.66 -2.23 5.59
C TYR A 242 13.15 -1.66 4.27
N GLU A 243 12.64 -2.50 3.36
CA GLU A 243 12.08 -2.03 2.08
C GLU A 243 10.82 -1.19 2.28
N ILE A 244 9.97 -1.51 3.28
CA ILE A 244 8.85 -0.64 3.68
C ILE A 244 9.38 0.75 4.04
N LYS A 245 10.31 0.86 5.01
CA LYS A 245 10.81 2.17 5.46
C LYS A 245 11.51 2.91 4.32
N LYS A 246 12.38 2.24 3.59
CA LYS A 246 13.09 2.80 2.44
C LYS A 246 12.12 3.34 1.39
N HIS A 247 11.07 2.60 1.04
CA HIS A 247 10.06 3.08 0.10
C HIS A 247 9.41 4.39 0.57
N TYR A 248 8.88 4.45 1.79
CA TYR A 248 8.20 5.65 2.25
C TYR A 248 9.13 6.84 2.48
N TYR A 249 10.24 6.64 3.21
CA TYR A 249 11.14 7.74 3.57
C TYR A 249 11.94 8.27 2.37
N ALA A 250 12.36 7.41 1.43
CA ALA A 250 13.22 7.81 0.31
C ALA A 250 12.46 8.28 -0.94
N SER A 251 11.18 7.90 -1.10
CA SER A 251 10.37 8.26 -2.28
C SER A 251 9.50 9.50 -2.06
N LEU A 252 9.03 9.72 -0.83
CA LEU A 252 8.09 10.80 -0.54
C LEU A 252 8.80 12.12 -0.22
N LEU A 253 9.58 12.63 -1.17
CA LEU A 253 10.43 13.82 -0.97
C LEU A 253 9.65 15.11 -0.71
N THR A 254 8.39 15.15 -1.10
CA THR A 254 7.50 16.29 -0.79
C THR A 254 7.22 16.44 0.70
N ILE A 255 7.31 15.34 1.47
CA ILE A 255 7.13 15.32 2.92
C ILE A 255 8.43 15.04 3.69
N ASN A 256 9.42 14.38 3.06
CA ASN A 256 10.77 14.16 3.58
C ASN A 256 11.85 14.53 2.55
N PRO A 257 12.16 15.82 2.35
CA PRO A 257 13.07 16.28 1.29
C PRO A 257 14.47 15.65 1.35
N THR A 258 14.94 15.31 2.55
CA THR A 258 16.27 14.73 2.75
C THR A 258 16.37 13.27 2.32
N GLY A 259 15.24 12.57 2.19
CA GLY A 259 15.20 11.13 1.94
C GLY A 259 15.78 10.28 3.08
N ILE A 260 16.13 10.87 4.22
CA ILE A 260 16.73 10.14 5.36
C ILE A 260 15.70 9.17 5.91
N ILE A 261 16.13 7.91 6.08
CA ILE A 261 15.32 6.84 6.66
C ILE A 261 15.52 6.86 8.18
N ALA A 262 14.43 7.03 8.94
CA ALA A 262 14.50 6.99 10.39
C ALA A 262 15.00 5.62 10.88
N LEU A 263 15.89 5.58 11.88
CA LEU A 263 16.40 4.30 12.42
C LEU A 263 15.34 3.57 13.25
N GLY A 264 14.61 4.30 14.09
CA GLY A 264 13.57 3.73 14.93
C GLY A 264 12.24 3.49 14.21
N PRO A 265 11.21 3.09 14.96
CA PRO A 265 11.32 2.53 16.32
C PRO A 265 11.90 1.10 16.30
N GLU A 266 12.40 0.65 17.45
CA GLU A 266 12.72 -0.78 17.65
C GLU A 266 11.42 -1.56 17.83
N ILE A 267 11.17 -2.52 16.94
CA ILE A 267 9.97 -3.35 16.95
C ILE A 267 10.38 -4.80 16.82
N ASN A 268 9.77 -5.64 17.67
CA ASN A 268 9.91 -7.09 17.59
C ASN A 268 8.53 -7.75 17.45
N TYR A 269 8.17 -8.14 16.23
CA TYR A 269 6.90 -8.83 15.97
C TYR A 269 6.93 -10.33 16.34
N ASP A 270 8.09 -10.88 16.70
CA ASP A 270 8.25 -12.28 17.15
C ASP A 270 7.90 -12.46 18.64
N LEU A 271 7.59 -11.38 19.37
CA LEU A 271 7.18 -11.47 20.78
C LEU A 271 5.82 -12.18 20.94
N PRO A 272 5.58 -12.95 22.02
CA PRO A 272 4.30 -13.58 22.28
C PRO A 272 3.13 -12.59 22.27
N HIS A 273 2.04 -12.94 21.58
CA HIS A 273 0.94 -12.01 21.26
C HIS A 273 -0.24 -12.02 22.24
N ASP A 274 -0.37 -13.05 23.09
CA ASP A 274 -1.47 -13.22 24.07
C ASP A 274 -2.89 -13.24 23.46
N ARG A 275 -3.02 -13.49 22.15
CA ARG A 275 -4.34 -13.56 21.47
C ARG A 275 -5.00 -14.94 21.56
N ASP A 276 -4.23 -15.95 21.95
CA ASP A 276 -4.73 -17.30 22.19
C ASP A 276 -5.67 -17.40 23.40
N ARG A 277 -5.75 -16.37 24.24
CA ARG A 277 -6.71 -16.30 25.37
C ARG A 277 -8.18 -16.21 24.96
N PHE A 278 -8.44 -15.91 23.67
CA PHE A 278 -9.78 -15.85 23.09
C PHE A 278 -10.20 -17.16 22.40
N LYS A 279 -9.42 -18.23 22.57
CA LYS A 279 -9.75 -19.59 22.12
C LYS A 279 -10.81 -20.26 23.01
#